data_AF-A0A946MMJ5-F1
#
_entry.id   AF-A0A946MMJ5-F1
#
_cell.length_a   1.000
_cell.length_b   1.000
_cell.length_c   1.000
_cell.angle_alpha   90.00
_cell.angle_beta   90.00
_cell.angle_gamma   90.00
#
_symmetry.space_group_name_H-M   'P 1'
#
loop_
_entity.id
_entity.type
_entity.pdbx_description
1 polymer ?
#
loop_
_entity_poly.entity_id
_entity_poly.type
_entity_poly.pdbx_seq_one_letter_code
_entity_poly.pdbx_strand_id
1 'polypeptide(L)'
;MYGWTGNILVIDLTKKRFEIEKPHLDILNRYVGGKGFGGRYLRECANLAWDHPDMAFCIFTGPLTGSISPTSGRAHMVSKSPLTGLVGDSSVGGKLATRMKRAGWDGIVIKGKSKTPVGITIKDNLVEFKDATGLWGLDTHAVYKKIRPGNKSLMSIGPAAENGVRYASIIVDQYFAAGRSGLGLCLAKKKFKFLLVDGTGHCKVKDPQKLKTAREDILRLTAASPALMGQFGFTCLGTGAVYDLMDNRRMMPTDNFCRTRFEPASKLNAAAYTKSYAPKKHGCLGCHILCKKIGTKNKASISMPEFETMSHFTALIGCMDTTLVVKANELCNHFG
;
A
#
# COMPACT_ATOMS: atom_id res chain seq x y z
N MET A 1 23.13 0.09 15.75
CA MET A 1 21.79 0.61 15.40
C MET A 1 20.84 -0.59 15.26
N TYR A 2 19.67 -0.55 15.89
CA TYR A 2 18.69 -1.65 15.89
C TYR A 2 17.34 -1.13 15.42
N GLY A 3 16.53 -1.98 14.79
CA GLY A 3 15.29 -1.57 14.14
C GLY A 3 15.50 -0.82 12.82
N TRP A 4 16.46 0.10 12.75
CA TRP A 4 16.89 0.76 11.52
C TRP A 4 18.04 0.02 10.84
N THR A 5 18.04 0.07 9.50
CA THR A 5 19.19 -0.32 8.68
C THR A 5 20.21 0.82 8.59
N GLY A 6 19.74 2.07 8.75
CA GLY A 6 20.55 3.29 8.69
C GLY A 6 20.82 3.79 7.27
N ASN A 7 20.24 3.15 6.24
CA ASN A 7 20.47 3.50 4.84
C ASN A 7 19.16 3.99 4.18
N ILE A 8 19.26 5.11 3.47
CA ILE A 8 18.22 5.62 2.59
C ILE A 8 18.77 5.66 1.17
N LEU A 9 18.07 5.01 0.24
CA LEU A 9 18.44 5.01 -1.17
C LEU A 9 17.86 6.26 -1.84
N VAL A 10 18.71 7.19 -2.25
CA VAL A 10 18.31 8.40 -2.97
C VAL A 10 18.60 8.23 -4.45
N ILE A 11 17.54 8.28 -5.27
CA ILE A 11 17.57 7.96 -6.70
C ILE A 11 17.32 9.24 -7.49
N ASP A 12 18.21 9.54 -8.43
CA ASP A 12 18.05 10.60 -9.42
C ASP A 12 17.73 9.98 -10.79
N LEU A 13 16.47 10.10 -11.22
CA LEU A 13 15.99 9.57 -12.50
C LEU A 13 16.52 10.34 -13.71
N THR A 14 16.89 11.61 -13.54
CA THR A 14 17.43 12.43 -14.62
C THR A 14 18.83 11.95 -14.98
N LYS A 15 19.66 11.73 -13.96
CA LYS A 15 21.05 11.28 -14.10
C LYS A 15 21.20 9.76 -14.15
N LYS A 16 20.13 9.00 -13.88
CA LYS A 16 20.12 7.54 -13.74
C LYS A 16 21.21 7.04 -12.80
N ARG A 17 21.30 7.68 -11.63
CA ARG A 17 22.25 7.31 -10.57
C ARG A 17 21.53 7.24 -9.23
N PHE A 18 22.16 6.63 -8.27
CA PHE A 18 21.71 6.63 -6.90
C PHE A 18 22.86 6.90 -5.95
N GLU A 19 22.53 7.37 -4.75
CA GLU A 19 23.43 7.53 -3.62
C GLU A 19 22.80 6.95 -2.36
N ILE A 20 23.64 6.66 -1.38
CA ILE A 20 23.20 6.13 -0.09
C ILE A 20 23.37 7.23 0.94
N GLU A 21 22.25 7.74 1.44
CA GLU A 21 22.24 8.65 2.57
C GLU A 21 22.21 7.85 3.87
N LYS A 22 23.05 8.25 4.84
CA LYS A 22 23.14 7.66 6.17
C LYS A 22 22.79 8.71 7.23
N PRO A 23 21.51 8.84 7.63
CA PRO A 23 21.11 9.85 8.60
C PRO A 23 21.79 9.64 9.95
N HIS A 24 22.10 10.75 10.63
CA HIS A 24 22.58 10.70 12.00
C HIS A 24 21.54 10.06 12.93
N LEU A 25 22.00 9.44 14.02
CA LEU A 25 21.11 8.74 14.97
C LEU A 25 20.03 9.66 15.55
N ASP A 26 20.33 10.93 15.76
CA ASP A 26 19.35 11.91 16.26
C ASP A 26 18.19 12.15 15.28
N ILE A 27 18.47 12.10 13.97
CA ILE A 27 17.44 12.20 12.94
C ILE A 27 16.56 10.95 12.96
N LEU A 28 17.17 9.77 13.07
CA LEU A 28 16.42 8.50 13.19
C LEU A 28 15.52 8.50 14.43
N ASN A 29 16.03 8.95 15.57
CA ASN A 29 15.25 9.04 16.82
C ASN A 29 14.14 10.08 16.72
N ARG A 30 14.41 11.25 16.12
CA ARG A 30 13.43 12.34 16.01
C ARG A 30 12.26 12.00 15.09
N TYR A 31 12.52 11.38 13.95
CA TYR A 31 11.50 11.13 12.93
C TYR A 31 10.97 9.69 12.91
N VAL A 32 11.64 8.77 13.61
CA VAL A 32 11.31 7.35 13.80
C VAL A 32 11.26 6.52 12.51
N GLY A 33 10.45 6.87 11.52
CA GLY A 33 10.27 6.14 10.27
C GLY A 33 9.00 6.57 9.54
N GLY A 34 8.66 5.85 8.47
CA GLY A 34 7.40 6.03 7.73
C GLY A 34 7.10 7.49 7.40
N LYS A 35 5.88 7.93 7.75
CA LYS A 35 5.42 9.32 7.55
C LYS A 35 6.37 10.38 8.11
N GLY A 36 6.97 10.14 9.28
CA GLY A 36 7.84 11.11 9.93
C GLY A 36 9.06 11.45 9.06
N PHE A 37 9.70 10.42 8.50
CA PHE A 37 10.79 10.60 7.53
C PHE A 37 10.30 11.23 6.23
N GLY A 38 9.13 10.83 5.72
CA GLY A 38 8.52 11.48 4.55
C GLY A 38 8.38 12.99 4.73
N GLY A 39 7.90 13.44 5.89
CA GLY A 39 7.81 14.87 6.24
C GLY A 39 9.16 15.59 6.28
N ARG A 40 10.22 14.93 6.79
CA ARG A 40 11.58 15.49 6.80
C ARG A 40 12.09 15.80 5.40
N TYR A 41 11.89 14.91 4.42
CA TYR A 41 12.31 15.13 3.04
C TYR A 41 11.43 16.16 2.33
N LEU A 42 10.11 16.13 2.58
CA LEU A 42 9.21 17.11 1.99
C LEU A 42 9.46 18.54 2.48
N ARG A 43 9.91 18.71 3.73
CA ARG A 43 10.23 20.03 4.26
C ARG A 43 11.25 20.79 3.40
N GLU A 44 12.24 20.11 2.83
CA GLU A 44 13.29 20.73 2.00
C GLU A 44 12.77 21.19 0.63
N CYS A 45 11.72 20.53 0.13
CA CYS A 45 11.15 20.79 -1.19
C CYS A 45 9.71 21.33 -1.14
N ALA A 46 9.25 21.81 0.02
CA ALA A 46 7.86 22.15 0.28
C ALA A 46 7.31 23.25 -0.66
N ASN A 47 8.19 24.18 -1.06
CA ASN A 47 7.87 25.29 -1.96
C ASN A 47 7.73 24.87 -3.43
N LEU A 48 8.22 23.69 -3.80
CA LEU A 48 8.14 23.22 -5.19
C LEU A 48 6.71 22.79 -5.54
N ALA A 49 6.36 22.90 -6.82
CA ALA A 49 5.15 22.31 -7.36
C ALA A 49 5.17 20.79 -7.20
N TRP A 50 4.00 20.15 -7.13
CA TRP A 50 3.89 18.71 -6.88
C TRP A 50 4.52 17.85 -8.00
N ASP A 51 4.56 18.37 -9.23
CA ASP A 51 5.14 17.73 -10.41
C ASP A 51 6.56 18.19 -10.73
N HIS A 52 7.13 19.06 -9.90
CA HIS A 52 8.51 19.52 -10.07
C HIS A 52 9.47 18.31 -10.07
N PRO A 53 10.48 18.25 -10.96
CA PRO A 53 11.44 17.14 -11.00
C PRO A 53 12.09 16.86 -9.65
N ASP A 54 12.43 17.91 -8.89
CA ASP A 54 13.07 17.79 -7.57
C ASP A 54 12.10 17.60 -6.39
N MET A 55 10.78 17.67 -6.62
CA MET A 55 9.80 17.27 -5.60
C MET A 55 10.04 15.80 -5.25
N ALA A 56 10.35 15.53 -3.99
CA ALA A 56 10.67 14.18 -3.55
C ALA A 56 9.43 13.28 -3.56
N PHE A 57 9.59 12.07 -4.10
CA PHE A 57 8.66 10.98 -3.83
C PHE A 57 9.34 9.99 -2.89
N CYS A 58 8.76 9.79 -1.72
CA CYS A 58 9.38 9.05 -0.63
C CYS A 58 8.62 7.75 -0.35
N ILE A 59 9.35 6.66 -0.15
CA ILE A 59 8.82 5.38 0.34
C ILE A 59 9.61 5.04 1.59
N PHE A 60 8.97 5.06 2.77
CA PHE A 60 9.64 4.81 4.05
C PHE A 60 9.00 3.67 4.82
N THR A 61 9.85 2.89 5.49
CA THR A 61 9.46 1.83 6.44
C THR A 61 9.61 2.30 7.88
N GLY A 62 9.17 1.48 8.84
CA GLY A 62 9.38 1.73 10.27
C GLY A 62 10.53 0.90 10.87
N PRO A 63 10.96 1.20 12.10
CA PRO A 63 11.98 0.42 12.81
C PRO A 63 11.49 -0.98 13.21
N LEU A 64 10.18 -1.19 13.32
CA LEU A 64 9.62 -2.51 13.60
C LEU A 64 9.44 -3.38 12.36
N THR A 65 9.49 -2.78 11.16
CA THR A 65 9.31 -3.51 9.89
C THR A 65 10.38 -4.58 9.73
N GLY A 66 9.98 -5.77 9.28
CA GLY A 66 10.89 -6.90 9.10
C GLY A 66 11.34 -7.58 10.40
N SER A 67 10.78 -7.19 11.55
CA SER A 67 10.92 -7.90 12.83
C SER A 67 9.74 -8.87 13.07
N ILE A 68 9.74 -9.56 14.21
CA ILE A 68 8.61 -10.39 14.65
C ILE A 68 7.44 -9.59 15.23
N SER A 69 7.54 -8.26 15.31
CA SER A 69 6.47 -7.40 15.81
C SER A 69 5.18 -7.62 14.99
N PRO A 70 4.02 -7.85 15.63
CA PRO A 70 2.78 -8.09 14.93
C PRO A 70 2.41 -6.94 13.99
N THR A 71 1.95 -7.25 12.77
CA THR A 71 1.43 -6.27 11.80
C THR A 71 2.42 -5.21 11.29
N SER A 72 3.72 -5.41 11.48
CA SER A 72 4.78 -4.43 11.21
C SER A 72 5.19 -4.23 9.72
N GLY A 73 4.53 -4.93 8.79
CA GLY A 73 4.89 -4.95 7.35
C GLY A 73 4.36 -3.76 6.52
N ARG A 74 4.32 -2.55 7.08
CA ARG A 74 3.74 -1.35 6.41
C ARG A 74 4.83 -0.42 5.87
N ALA A 75 4.58 0.16 4.69
CA ALA A 75 5.35 1.27 4.14
C ALA A 75 4.44 2.50 4.01
N HIS A 76 5.03 3.69 4.08
CA HIS A 76 4.36 4.96 3.79
C HIS A 76 4.95 5.55 2.51
N MET A 77 4.06 5.88 1.57
CA MET A 77 4.38 6.65 0.38
C MET A 77 4.00 8.09 0.64
N VAL A 78 4.93 9.02 0.42
CA VAL A 78 4.76 10.42 0.81
C VAL A 78 5.29 11.32 -0.31
N SER A 79 4.47 12.27 -0.74
CA SER A 79 4.87 13.35 -1.66
C SER A 79 3.91 14.54 -1.53
N LYS A 80 4.08 15.60 -2.32
CA LYS A 80 3.05 16.65 -2.46
C LYS A 80 1.95 16.15 -3.38
N SER A 81 0.70 16.22 -2.92
CA SER A 81 -0.44 15.65 -3.62
C SER A 81 -0.85 16.49 -4.84
N PRO A 82 -1.02 15.90 -6.03
CA PRO A 82 -1.64 16.57 -7.18
C PRO A 82 -3.12 16.87 -6.98
N LEU A 83 -3.79 16.16 -6.07
CA LEU A 83 -5.22 16.35 -5.82
C LEU A 83 -5.47 17.57 -4.95
N THR A 84 -4.72 17.71 -3.86
CA THR A 84 -4.98 18.72 -2.83
C THR A 84 -3.95 19.85 -2.80
N GLY A 85 -2.79 19.68 -3.44
CA GLY A 85 -1.66 20.61 -3.33
C GLY A 85 -0.92 20.56 -1.99
N LEU A 86 -1.38 19.73 -1.05
CA LEU A 86 -0.82 19.58 0.31
C LEU A 86 0.03 18.30 0.42
N VAL A 87 0.55 18.02 1.60
CA VAL A 87 1.24 16.75 1.87
C VAL A 87 0.28 15.58 1.68
N GLY A 88 0.62 14.69 0.76
CA GLY A 88 -0.04 13.41 0.55
C GLY A 88 0.73 12.29 1.22
N ASP A 89 0.04 11.51 2.06
CA ASP A 89 0.52 10.25 2.64
C ASP A 89 -0.42 9.14 2.20
N SER A 90 0.15 7.99 1.85
CA SER A 90 -0.62 6.75 1.80
C SER A 90 0.19 5.59 2.40
N SER A 91 -0.42 4.92 3.39
CA SER A 91 0.12 3.70 3.98
C SER A 91 -0.28 2.48 3.14
N VAL A 92 0.66 1.58 2.87
CA VAL A 92 0.42 0.35 2.09
C VAL A 92 0.98 -0.89 2.79
N GLY A 93 0.32 -2.02 2.54
CA GLY A 93 0.70 -3.33 3.04
C GLY A 93 1.46 -4.17 2.02
N GLY A 94 1.21 -5.49 2.04
CA GLY A 94 1.86 -6.45 1.15
C GLY A 94 3.24 -6.90 1.66
N LYS A 95 4.16 -7.16 0.73
CA LYS A 95 5.54 -7.58 1.00
C LYS A 95 6.53 -6.42 0.93
N LEU A 96 6.16 -5.28 0.34
CA LEU A 96 7.08 -4.19 -0.05
C LEU A 96 7.97 -3.73 1.11
N ALA A 97 7.37 -3.31 2.22
CA ALA A 97 8.10 -2.77 3.36
C ALA A 97 9.11 -3.79 3.92
N THR A 98 8.67 -5.04 4.09
CA THR A 98 9.53 -6.11 4.57
C THR A 98 10.66 -6.43 3.58
N ARG A 99 10.38 -6.44 2.26
CA ARG A 99 11.41 -6.67 1.24
C ARG A 99 12.42 -5.53 1.18
N MET A 100 11.98 -4.28 1.29
CA MET A 100 12.88 -3.12 1.40
C MET A 100 13.79 -3.23 2.62
N LYS A 101 13.21 -3.53 3.79
CA LYS A 101 13.97 -3.66 5.03
C LYS A 101 15.01 -4.78 4.96
N ARG A 102 14.61 -5.94 4.43
CA ARG A 102 15.51 -7.09 4.25
C ARG A 102 16.61 -6.80 3.22
N ALA A 103 16.36 -5.93 2.26
CA ALA A 103 17.36 -5.47 1.30
C ALA A 103 18.33 -4.43 1.90
N GLY A 104 18.12 -3.99 3.14
CA GLY A 104 19.01 -3.06 3.83
C GLY A 104 18.60 -1.59 3.74
N TRP A 105 17.35 -1.30 3.38
CA TRP A 105 16.86 0.07 3.15
C TRP A 105 15.74 0.44 4.14
N ASP A 106 15.91 1.57 4.84
CA ASP A 106 14.85 2.17 5.66
C ASP A 106 13.90 3.00 4.80
N GLY A 107 14.39 3.54 3.69
CA GLY A 107 13.57 4.20 2.68
C GLY A 107 14.23 4.35 1.33
N ILE A 108 13.39 4.75 0.36
CA ILE A 108 13.76 5.06 -1.01
C ILE A 108 13.19 6.45 -1.33
N VAL A 109 14.02 7.34 -1.83
CA VAL A 109 13.65 8.70 -2.24
C VAL A 109 13.91 8.85 -3.73
N ILE A 110 12.88 9.20 -4.48
CA ILE A 110 12.95 9.34 -5.94
C ILE A 110 12.84 10.82 -6.29
N LYS A 111 13.87 11.34 -6.97
CA LYS A 111 13.97 12.70 -7.50
C LYS A 111 14.28 12.65 -9.00
N GLY A 112 14.21 13.81 -9.65
CA GLY A 112 14.41 13.95 -11.08
C GLY A 112 13.26 13.39 -11.91
N LYS A 113 13.46 13.36 -13.23
CA LYS A 113 12.50 12.86 -14.21
C LYS A 113 13.26 12.13 -15.32
N SER A 114 12.85 10.90 -15.61
CA SER A 114 13.47 10.13 -16.69
C SER A 114 12.99 10.64 -18.07
N LYS A 115 13.86 10.51 -19.08
CA LYS A 115 13.52 10.82 -20.50
C LYS A 115 12.52 9.81 -21.08
N THR A 116 12.62 8.55 -20.68
CA THR A 116 11.73 7.44 -21.10
C THR A 116 11.14 6.74 -19.87
N PRO A 117 10.02 5.99 -20.00
CA PRO A 117 9.50 5.16 -18.91
C PRO A 117 10.59 4.26 -18.30
N VAL A 118 10.73 4.31 -16.97
CA VAL A 118 11.78 3.61 -16.24
C VAL A 118 11.19 2.80 -15.08
N GLY A 119 11.72 1.61 -14.87
CA GLY A 119 11.53 0.83 -13.66
C GLY A 119 12.84 0.67 -12.89
N ILE A 120 12.74 0.30 -11.62
CA ILE A 120 13.90 0.04 -10.78
C ILE A 120 13.79 -1.35 -10.16
N THR A 121 14.87 -2.11 -10.24
CA THR A 121 15.00 -3.40 -9.56
C THR A 121 16.06 -3.28 -8.47
N ILE A 122 15.72 -3.74 -7.28
CA ILE A 122 16.61 -3.76 -6.11
C ILE A 122 16.76 -5.20 -5.66
N LYS A 123 17.99 -5.71 -5.63
CA LYS A 123 18.35 -6.97 -4.97
C LYS A 123 19.42 -6.67 -3.93
N ASP A 124 19.00 -6.61 -2.67
CA ASP A 124 19.85 -6.14 -1.57
C ASP A 124 20.51 -4.78 -1.92
N ASN A 125 21.83 -4.75 -2.10
CA ASN A 125 22.58 -3.53 -2.45
C ASN A 125 22.67 -3.25 -3.97
N LEU A 126 22.24 -4.19 -4.82
CA LEU A 126 22.26 -4.02 -6.27
C LEU A 126 21.01 -3.26 -6.73
N VAL A 127 21.20 -2.07 -7.28
CA VAL A 127 20.13 -1.21 -7.80
C VAL A 127 20.34 -1.03 -9.30
N GLU A 128 19.34 -1.41 -10.10
CA GLU A 128 19.40 -1.31 -11.56
C GLU A 128 18.22 -0.51 -12.12
N PHE A 129 18.51 0.37 -13.07
CA PHE A 129 17.51 1.05 -13.87
C PHE A 129 17.13 0.18 -15.06
N LYS A 130 15.84 -0.08 -15.24
CA LYS A 130 15.30 -0.90 -16.34
C LYS A 130 14.47 -0.03 -17.27
N ASP A 131 14.61 -0.23 -18.58
CA ASP A 131 13.67 0.36 -19.53
C ASP A 131 12.28 -0.24 -19.28
N ALA A 132 11.28 0.62 -19.16
CA ALA A 132 9.89 0.22 -18.93
C ALA A 132 8.98 0.72 -20.05
N THR A 133 9.53 1.08 -21.21
CA THR A 133 8.75 1.62 -22.34
C THR A 133 7.69 0.61 -22.79
N GLY A 134 8.06 -0.67 -22.90
CA GLY A 134 7.12 -1.75 -23.23
C GLY A 134 6.17 -2.19 -22.10
N LEU A 135 6.15 -1.46 -20.98
CA LEU A 135 5.19 -1.63 -19.88
C LEU A 135 4.26 -0.43 -19.71
N TRP A 136 4.62 0.73 -20.27
CA TRP A 136 3.80 1.93 -20.23
C TRP A 136 2.48 1.70 -20.97
N GLY A 137 1.36 2.17 -20.42
CA GLY A 137 0.02 1.91 -20.93
C GLY A 137 -0.58 0.57 -20.49
N LEU A 138 0.22 -0.37 -19.95
CA LEU A 138 -0.32 -1.60 -19.40
C LEU A 138 -0.90 -1.39 -18.00
N ASP A 139 -2.03 -2.04 -17.75
CA ASP A 139 -2.63 -2.15 -16.41
C ASP A 139 -1.70 -2.90 -15.43
N THR A 140 -1.89 -2.67 -14.13
CA THR A 140 -1.01 -3.18 -13.08
C THR A 140 -1.00 -4.71 -13.01
N HIS A 141 -2.08 -5.38 -13.43
CA HIS A 141 -2.19 -6.84 -13.48
C HIS A 141 -1.36 -7.41 -14.64
N ALA A 142 -1.45 -6.81 -15.83
CA ALA A 142 -0.64 -7.15 -16.98
C ALA A 142 0.85 -6.93 -16.69
N VAL A 143 1.20 -5.83 -16.02
CA VAL A 143 2.57 -5.57 -15.54
C VAL A 143 3.03 -6.68 -14.60
N TYR A 144 2.20 -7.07 -13.63
CA TYR A 144 2.51 -8.15 -12.69
C TYR A 144 2.74 -9.49 -13.39
N LYS A 145 1.88 -9.85 -14.36
CA LYS A 145 2.01 -11.08 -15.17
C LYS A 145 3.26 -11.11 -16.05
N LYS A 146 3.70 -9.94 -16.53
CA LYS A 146 4.90 -9.80 -17.37
C LYS A 146 6.19 -9.84 -16.54
N ILE A 147 6.21 -9.18 -15.38
CA ILE A 147 7.38 -9.16 -14.48
C ILE A 147 7.55 -10.48 -13.70
N ARG A 148 6.45 -11.15 -13.35
CA ARG A 148 6.43 -12.41 -12.58
C ARG A 148 7.29 -12.32 -11.30
N PRO A 149 6.94 -11.44 -10.34
CA PRO A 149 7.81 -11.13 -9.21
C PRO A 149 8.05 -12.31 -8.26
N GLY A 150 7.19 -13.34 -8.27
CA GLY A 150 7.29 -14.49 -7.36
C GLY A 150 7.31 -14.03 -5.89
N ASN A 151 8.40 -14.35 -5.19
CA ASN A 151 8.59 -13.99 -3.78
C ASN A 151 9.01 -12.53 -3.55
N LYS A 152 9.46 -11.81 -4.59
CA LYS A 152 9.81 -10.39 -4.56
C LYS A 152 8.55 -9.54 -4.34
N SER A 153 8.72 -8.25 -4.02
CA SER A 153 7.59 -7.32 -4.00
C SER A 153 7.63 -6.39 -5.19
N LEU A 154 6.48 -6.22 -5.85
CA LEU A 154 6.32 -5.34 -6.99
C LEU A 154 5.35 -4.21 -6.63
N MET A 155 5.81 -2.98 -6.82
CA MET A 155 5.01 -1.76 -6.81
C MET A 155 4.95 -1.21 -8.22
N SER A 156 3.76 -0.86 -8.73
CA SER A 156 3.61 -0.27 -10.06
C SER A 156 2.46 0.73 -10.13
N ILE A 157 2.57 1.69 -11.05
CA ILE A 157 1.45 2.54 -11.47
C ILE A 157 0.72 1.95 -12.68
N GLY A 158 -0.55 2.28 -12.84
CA GLY A 158 -1.35 1.89 -13.99
C GLY A 158 -1.76 3.06 -14.90
N PRO A 159 -2.61 2.79 -15.90
CA PRO A 159 -3.09 3.76 -16.87
C PRO A 159 -3.75 4.99 -16.27
N ALA A 160 -4.38 4.91 -15.09
CA ALA A 160 -4.99 6.08 -14.47
C ALA A 160 -3.92 7.16 -14.16
N ALA A 161 -2.80 6.76 -13.56
CA ALA A 161 -1.67 7.65 -13.31
C ALA A 161 -1.03 8.17 -14.61
N GLU A 162 -0.81 7.28 -15.58
CA GLU A 162 -0.16 7.61 -16.85
C GLU A 162 -0.97 8.63 -17.68
N ASN A 163 -2.30 8.60 -17.55
CA ASN A 163 -3.23 9.51 -18.21
C ASN A 163 -3.60 10.75 -17.39
N GLY A 164 -3.00 10.98 -16.22
CA GLY A 164 -3.16 12.23 -15.48
C GLY A 164 -4.27 12.26 -14.43
N VAL A 165 -4.84 11.12 -14.03
CA VAL A 165 -5.89 11.07 -13.00
C VAL A 165 -5.32 11.55 -11.65
N ARG A 166 -5.91 12.61 -11.09
CA ARG A 166 -5.39 13.28 -9.88
C ARG A 166 -5.50 12.44 -8.60
N TYR A 167 -6.30 11.38 -8.61
CA TYR A 167 -6.44 10.42 -7.52
C TYR A 167 -5.90 9.03 -7.88
N ALA A 168 -5.02 8.94 -8.88
CA ALA A 168 -4.41 7.68 -9.29
C ALA A 168 -3.63 7.01 -8.14
N SER A 169 -3.83 5.71 -8.03
CA SER A 169 -3.26 4.86 -6.98
C SER A 169 -1.90 4.29 -7.37
N ILE A 170 -1.21 3.71 -6.39
CA ILE A 170 -0.06 2.83 -6.63
C ILE A 170 -0.43 1.46 -6.10
N ILE A 171 -0.18 0.42 -6.89
CA ILE A 171 -0.56 -0.95 -6.56
C ILE A 171 0.67 -1.76 -6.21
N VAL A 172 0.60 -2.46 -5.08
CA VAL A 172 1.63 -3.31 -4.50
C VAL A 172 1.12 -4.75 -4.46
N ASP A 173 1.91 -5.67 -5.00
CA ASP A 173 1.66 -7.11 -4.99
C ASP A 173 0.24 -7.51 -5.45
N GLN A 174 -0.25 -6.88 -6.52
CA GLN A 174 -1.60 -6.99 -7.12
C GLN A 174 -2.78 -6.44 -6.30
N TYR A 175 -2.72 -6.50 -4.97
CA TYR A 175 -3.92 -6.35 -4.14
C TYR A 175 -3.90 -5.18 -3.16
N PHE A 176 -2.73 -4.59 -2.91
CA PHE A 176 -2.56 -3.57 -1.88
C PHE A 176 -2.37 -2.21 -2.52
N ALA A 177 -3.31 -1.29 -2.28
CA ALA A 177 -3.26 0.04 -2.85
C ALA A 177 -2.68 1.06 -1.86
N ALA A 178 -1.75 1.88 -2.35
CA ALA A 178 -1.59 3.23 -1.84
C ALA A 178 -2.58 4.14 -2.59
N GLY A 179 -3.82 4.17 -2.09
CA GLY A 179 -4.99 4.53 -2.90
C GLY A 179 -5.47 5.98 -2.81
N ARG A 180 -4.79 6.86 -2.07
CA ARG A 180 -5.22 8.25 -1.87
C ARG A 180 -4.10 9.23 -2.18
N SER A 181 -4.48 10.50 -2.27
CA SER A 181 -3.58 11.63 -2.48
C SER A 181 -2.93 11.71 -3.88
N GLY A 182 -3.31 10.84 -4.83
CA GLY A 182 -2.83 10.93 -6.22
C GLY A 182 -1.36 10.60 -6.41
N LEU A 183 -0.77 9.82 -5.49
CA LEU A 183 0.65 9.53 -5.47
C LEU A 183 1.11 8.74 -6.72
N GLY A 184 0.21 7.98 -7.37
CA GLY A 184 0.50 7.35 -8.66
C GLY A 184 0.85 8.36 -9.74
N LEU A 185 0.11 9.48 -9.80
CA LEU A 185 0.38 10.54 -10.76
C LEU A 185 1.73 11.24 -10.50
N CYS A 186 2.15 11.37 -9.24
CA CYS A 186 3.50 11.89 -8.91
C CYS A 186 4.59 11.04 -9.60
N LEU A 187 4.49 9.71 -9.53
CA LEU A 187 5.43 8.79 -10.19
C LEU A 187 5.32 8.87 -11.72
N ALA A 188 4.11 8.96 -12.26
CA ALA A 188 3.89 9.08 -13.70
C ALA A 188 4.54 10.36 -14.28
N LYS A 189 4.46 11.50 -13.59
CA LYS A 189 5.12 12.75 -14.03
C LYS A 189 6.65 12.64 -14.08
N LYS A 190 7.23 11.72 -13.31
CA LYS A 190 8.67 11.39 -13.34
C LYS A 190 9.02 10.29 -14.36
N LYS A 191 8.03 9.77 -15.10
CA LYS A 191 8.10 8.59 -15.99
C LYS A 191 8.53 7.30 -15.26
N PHE A 192 8.19 7.18 -13.97
CA PHE A 192 8.50 6.01 -13.17
C PHE A 192 7.35 4.99 -13.25
N LYS A 193 7.62 3.78 -13.72
CA LYS A 193 6.60 2.74 -13.93
C LYS A 193 6.49 1.73 -12.79
N PHE A 194 7.62 1.21 -12.30
CA PHE A 194 7.62 0.15 -11.29
C PHE A 194 8.87 0.12 -10.40
N LEU A 195 8.71 -0.43 -9.21
CA LEU A 195 9.78 -0.82 -8.29
C LEU A 195 9.64 -2.31 -7.96
N LEU A 196 10.67 -3.10 -8.22
CA LEU A 196 10.75 -4.51 -7.84
C LEU A 196 11.83 -4.69 -6.77
N VAL A 197 11.46 -5.19 -5.60
CA VAL A 197 12.38 -5.34 -4.46
C VAL A 197 12.51 -6.80 -4.03
N ASP A 198 13.75 -7.26 -3.96
CA ASP A 198 14.17 -8.58 -3.48
C ASP A 198 15.19 -8.42 -2.35
N GLY A 199 14.69 -8.43 -1.11
CA GLY A 199 15.54 -8.40 0.07
C GLY A 199 15.67 -9.78 0.71
N THR A 200 16.92 -10.15 1.02
CA THR A 200 17.28 -11.46 1.56
C THR A 200 17.64 -11.42 3.05
N GLY A 201 18.10 -10.28 3.57
CA GLY A 201 18.57 -10.09 4.94
C GLY A 201 17.48 -10.14 6.02
N HIS A 202 17.81 -9.64 7.22
CA HIS A 202 16.94 -9.62 8.39
C HIS A 202 17.12 -8.32 9.19
N CYS A 203 16.05 -7.88 9.88
CA CYS A 203 16.11 -6.70 10.73
C CYS A 203 16.81 -7.01 12.06
N LYS A 204 17.83 -6.22 12.43
CA LYS A 204 18.53 -6.37 13.71
C LYS A 204 17.62 -5.88 14.86
N VAL A 205 17.50 -6.68 15.90
CA VAL A 205 16.71 -6.38 17.12
C VAL A 205 17.66 -6.27 18.31
N LYS A 206 17.51 -5.23 19.14
CA LYS A 206 18.39 -4.98 20.29
C LYS A 206 18.28 -6.06 21.34
N ASP A 207 17.05 -6.41 21.68
CA ASP A 207 16.72 -7.43 22.70
C ASP A 207 15.65 -8.37 22.12
N PRO A 208 16.06 -9.48 21.48
CA PRO A 208 15.14 -10.43 20.86
C PRO A 208 14.17 -11.07 21.86
N GLN A 209 14.63 -11.31 23.10
CA GLN A 209 13.82 -11.97 24.12
C GLN A 209 12.71 -11.04 24.62
N LYS A 210 13.02 -9.77 24.92
CA LYS A 210 11.98 -8.78 25.27
C LYS A 210 10.99 -8.55 24.14
N LEU A 211 11.45 -8.50 22.89
CA LEU A 211 10.55 -8.38 21.73
C LEU A 211 9.63 -9.58 21.62
N LYS A 212 10.12 -10.80 21.90
CA LYS A 212 9.31 -12.02 21.92
C LYS A 212 8.24 -11.95 23.01
N THR A 213 8.59 -11.59 24.24
CA THR A 213 7.61 -11.42 25.34
C THR A 213 6.55 -10.38 24.97
N ALA A 214 6.95 -9.19 24.51
CA ALA A 214 6.01 -8.15 24.09
C ALA A 214 5.10 -8.60 22.94
N ARG A 215 5.63 -9.37 21.98
CA ARG A 215 4.85 -9.97 20.91
C ARG A 215 3.79 -10.93 21.46
N GLU A 216 4.15 -11.80 22.40
CA GLU A 216 3.22 -12.76 23.01
C GLU A 216 2.07 -12.04 23.72
N ASP A 217 2.35 -10.96 24.45
CA ASP A 217 1.32 -10.15 25.10
C ASP A 217 0.37 -9.49 24.09
N ILE A 218 0.90 -8.89 23.02
CA ILE A 218 0.08 -8.31 21.95
C ILE A 218 -0.77 -9.37 21.26
N LEU A 219 -0.22 -10.57 21.03
CA LEU A 219 -0.95 -11.67 20.41
C LEU A 219 -2.06 -12.21 21.32
N ARG A 220 -1.87 -12.25 22.65
CA ARG A 220 -2.95 -12.57 23.60
C ARG A 220 -4.10 -11.59 23.48
N LEU A 221 -3.81 -10.29 23.48
CA LEU A 221 -4.83 -9.24 23.32
C LEU A 221 -5.55 -9.33 21.97
N THR A 222 -4.79 -9.61 20.91
CA THR A 222 -5.35 -9.73 19.56
C THR A 222 -6.22 -10.99 19.44
N ALA A 223 -5.79 -12.12 20.00
CA ALA A 223 -6.55 -13.36 20.05
C ALA A 223 -7.87 -13.20 20.82
N ALA A 224 -7.85 -12.44 21.92
CA ALA A 224 -9.03 -12.16 22.73
C ALA A 224 -10.00 -11.13 22.10
N SER A 225 -9.60 -10.41 21.05
CA SER A 225 -10.40 -9.34 20.46
C SER A 225 -11.47 -9.90 19.49
N PRO A 226 -12.78 -9.74 19.78
CA PRO A 226 -13.84 -10.19 18.87
C PRO A 226 -13.83 -9.43 17.54
N ALA A 227 -13.46 -8.14 17.56
CA ALA A 227 -13.36 -7.30 16.36
C ALA A 227 -12.27 -7.78 15.39
N LEU A 228 -11.19 -8.39 15.91
CA LEU A 228 -10.10 -8.90 15.10
C LEU A 228 -10.29 -10.38 14.77
N MET A 229 -10.44 -11.23 15.79
CA MET A 229 -10.38 -12.70 15.66
C MET A 229 -11.73 -13.40 15.81
N GLY A 230 -12.78 -12.69 16.22
CA GLY A 230 -14.13 -13.26 16.35
C GLY A 230 -14.73 -13.69 15.01
N GLN A 231 -15.84 -14.44 15.07
CA GLN A 231 -16.56 -14.94 13.89
C GLN A 231 -16.95 -13.82 12.91
N PHE A 232 -17.30 -12.63 13.43
CA PHE A 232 -17.64 -11.44 12.64
C PHE A 232 -16.47 -10.44 12.52
N GLY A 233 -15.27 -10.80 12.97
CA GLY A 233 -14.10 -9.93 12.96
C GLY A 233 -13.35 -9.87 11.63
N PHE A 234 -12.33 -9.02 11.56
CA PHE A 234 -11.53 -8.77 10.35
C PHE A 234 -10.83 -10.03 9.80
N THR A 235 -10.43 -10.95 10.68
CA THR A 235 -9.84 -12.22 10.26
C THR A 235 -10.81 -13.08 9.47
N CYS A 236 -12.11 -13.00 9.73
CA CYS A 236 -13.13 -13.80 9.07
C CYS A 236 -13.74 -13.06 7.87
N LEU A 237 -14.21 -11.83 8.09
CA LEU A 237 -15.00 -11.08 7.11
C LEU A 237 -14.22 -9.96 6.40
N GLY A 238 -12.97 -9.73 6.79
CA GLY A 238 -12.17 -8.61 6.30
C GLY A 238 -12.71 -7.29 6.82
N THR A 239 -12.36 -6.18 6.18
CA THR A 239 -12.92 -4.88 6.57
C THR A 239 -14.44 -4.81 6.37
N GLY A 240 -15.02 -5.64 5.49
CA GLY A 240 -16.47 -5.82 5.35
C GLY A 240 -17.19 -6.18 6.66
N ALA A 241 -16.48 -6.63 7.69
CA ALA A 241 -16.99 -6.76 9.06
C ALA A 241 -17.62 -5.47 9.60
N VAL A 242 -17.15 -4.28 9.20
CA VAL A 242 -17.74 -3.01 9.66
C VAL A 242 -18.99 -2.62 8.89
N TYR A 243 -19.35 -3.32 7.81
CA TYR A 243 -20.46 -2.92 6.94
C TYR A 243 -21.79 -2.87 7.70
N ASP A 244 -22.14 -3.97 8.38
CA ASP A 244 -23.36 -4.04 9.19
C ASP A 244 -23.28 -3.13 10.42
N LEU A 245 -22.07 -2.90 10.96
CA LEU A 245 -21.88 -1.95 12.06
C LEU A 245 -22.21 -0.52 11.63
N MET A 246 -21.73 -0.10 10.45
CA MET A 246 -21.99 1.24 9.91
C MET A 246 -23.47 1.44 9.58
N ASP A 247 -24.13 0.42 9.03
CA ASP A 247 -25.57 0.49 8.76
C ASP A 247 -26.40 0.58 10.06
N ASN A 248 -26.13 -0.28 11.04
CA ASN A 248 -26.82 -0.27 12.33
C ASN A 248 -26.61 1.04 13.13
N ARG A 249 -25.45 1.69 12.94
CA ARG A 249 -25.16 2.99 13.55
C ARG A 249 -25.72 4.17 12.76
N ARG A 250 -26.42 3.94 11.63
CA ARG A 250 -26.90 4.97 10.70
C ARG A 250 -25.76 5.90 10.30
N MET A 251 -24.64 5.30 9.89
CA MET A 251 -23.43 5.95 9.40
C MET A 251 -23.05 5.47 7.99
N MET A 252 -23.97 4.82 7.28
CA MET A 252 -23.70 4.33 5.93
C MET A 252 -23.71 5.52 4.94
N PRO A 253 -22.61 5.79 4.22
CA PRO A 253 -22.56 6.91 3.27
C PRO A 253 -23.53 6.64 2.12
N THR A 254 -24.64 7.37 2.08
CA THR A 254 -25.74 7.09 1.14
C THR A 254 -26.08 8.32 0.32
N ASP A 255 -26.36 8.13 -0.97
CA ASP A 255 -26.74 9.20 -1.91
C ASP A 255 -25.77 10.39 -1.83
N ASN A 256 -24.49 10.13 -2.10
CA ASN A 256 -23.41 11.11 -1.96
C ASN A 256 -23.38 11.82 -0.59
N PHE A 257 -23.50 11.05 0.50
CA PHE A 257 -23.54 11.52 1.89
C PHE A 257 -24.75 12.40 2.24
N CYS A 258 -25.75 12.55 1.36
CA CYS A 258 -26.99 13.24 1.70
C CYS A 258 -27.85 12.46 2.69
N ARG A 259 -27.59 11.16 2.83
CA ARG A 259 -28.29 10.27 3.76
C ARG A 259 -27.29 9.38 4.49
N THR A 260 -27.72 8.87 5.64
CA THR A 260 -26.88 8.05 6.53
C THR A 260 -27.33 6.59 6.63
N ARG A 261 -28.35 6.22 5.84
CA ARG A 261 -28.94 4.87 5.82
C ARG A 261 -29.25 4.47 4.39
N PHE A 262 -28.87 3.25 4.03
CA PHE A 262 -29.21 2.63 2.75
C PHE A 262 -30.05 1.39 3.03
N GLU A 263 -31.36 1.45 2.73
CA GLU A 263 -32.30 0.37 3.08
C GLU A 263 -31.87 -1.04 2.61
N PRO A 264 -31.25 -1.22 1.42
CA PRO A 264 -30.78 -2.53 0.96
C PRO A 264 -29.49 -3.03 1.63
N ALA A 265 -28.87 -2.30 2.56
CA ALA A 265 -27.54 -2.58 3.10
C ALA A 265 -27.36 -4.02 3.63
N SER A 266 -28.37 -4.59 4.29
CA SER A 266 -28.33 -5.95 4.82
C SER A 266 -28.15 -7.05 3.74
N LYS A 267 -28.43 -6.74 2.47
CA LYS A 267 -28.23 -7.64 1.32
C LYS A 267 -26.85 -7.48 0.67
N LEU A 268 -26.06 -6.50 1.11
CA LEU A 268 -24.81 -6.06 0.47
C LEU A 268 -23.61 -6.12 1.44
N ASN A 269 -23.78 -6.78 2.58
CA ASN A 269 -22.75 -6.92 3.61
C ASN A 269 -21.78 -8.07 3.30
N ALA A 270 -20.79 -8.28 4.18
CA ALA A 270 -19.77 -9.31 4.01
C ALA A 270 -20.33 -10.74 3.88
N ALA A 271 -21.48 -11.04 4.48
CA ALA A 271 -22.12 -12.35 4.36
C ALA A 271 -22.61 -12.61 2.93
N ALA A 272 -23.18 -11.60 2.27
CA ALA A 272 -23.59 -11.67 0.86
C ALA A 272 -22.41 -11.97 -0.06
N TYR A 273 -21.28 -11.25 0.10
CA TYR A 273 -20.06 -11.53 -0.67
C TYR A 273 -19.48 -12.91 -0.34
N THR A 274 -19.61 -13.37 0.91
CA THR A 274 -19.12 -14.70 1.31
C THR A 274 -19.84 -15.82 0.57
N LYS A 275 -21.18 -15.75 0.49
CA LYS A 275 -22.02 -16.68 -0.26
C LYS A 275 -21.70 -16.67 -1.76
N SER A 276 -21.44 -15.47 -2.30
CA SER A 276 -21.24 -15.29 -3.74
C SER A 276 -19.82 -15.60 -4.22
N TYR A 277 -18.77 -15.46 -3.39
CA TYR A 277 -17.37 -15.52 -3.85
C TYR A 277 -16.46 -16.47 -3.06
N ALA A 278 -16.95 -17.06 -1.96
CA ALA A 278 -16.19 -17.98 -1.09
C ALA A 278 -14.79 -17.44 -0.70
N PRO A 279 -14.69 -16.21 -0.15
CA PRO A 279 -13.42 -15.56 0.14
C PRO A 279 -12.55 -16.34 1.12
N LYS A 280 -11.25 -16.34 0.86
CA LYS A 280 -10.21 -16.90 1.73
C LYS A 280 -9.37 -15.78 2.36
N LYS A 281 -8.78 -16.08 3.51
CA LYS A 281 -7.89 -15.18 4.25
C LYS A 281 -6.61 -14.92 3.44
N HIS A 282 -6.24 -13.66 3.34
CA HIS A 282 -5.00 -13.20 2.72
C HIS A 282 -4.49 -11.97 3.48
N GLY A 283 -3.25 -11.53 3.25
CA GLY A 283 -2.79 -10.34 3.96
C GLY A 283 -1.34 -9.97 3.70
N CYS A 284 -0.91 -8.95 4.45
CA CYS A 284 0.46 -8.48 4.44
C CYS A 284 1.41 -9.56 4.97
N LEU A 285 2.66 -9.56 4.51
CA LEU A 285 3.65 -10.55 4.91
C LEU A 285 3.86 -10.55 6.43
N GLY A 286 3.66 -11.71 7.08
CA GLY A 286 3.85 -11.90 8.53
C GLY A 286 2.69 -11.39 9.40
N CYS A 287 1.60 -10.89 8.82
CA CYS A 287 0.43 -10.46 9.57
C CYS A 287 -0.47 -11.67 9.93
N HIS A 288 -0.84 -11.81 11.20
CA HIS A 288 -1.72 -12.88 11.67
C HIS A 288 -3.22 -12.53 11.55
N ILE A 289 -3.56 -11.25 11.32
CA ILE A 289 -4.96 -10.79 11.15
C ILE A 289 -5.52 -11.17 9.78
N LEU A 290 -4.70 -11.10 8.72
CA LEU A 290 -5.11 -11.52 7.37
C LEU A 290 -6.48 -10.94 6.93
N CYS A 291 -6.63 -9.61 7.09
CA CYS A 291 -7.88 -8.92 6.80
C CYS A 291 -8.22 -8.88 5.30
N LYS A 292 -7.23 -8.94 4.41
CA LYS A 292 -7.48 -8.96 2.96
C LYS A 292 -8.20 -10.25 2.59
N LYS A 293 -9.19 -10.15 1.70
CA LYS A 293 -9.94 -11.31 1.22
C LYS A 293 -9.76 -11.50 -0.27
N ILE A 294 -9.58 -12.76 -0.66
CA ILE A 294 -9.46 -13.19 -2.05
C ILE A 294 -10.58 -14.20 -2.32
N GLY A 295 -11.50 -13.87 -3.21
CA GLY A 295 -12.52 -14.77 -3.71
C GLY A 295 -11.89 -15.90 -4.53
N THR A 296 -12.40 -17.12 -4.36
CA THR A 296 -11.88 -18.32 -5.03
C THR A 296 -12.95 -19.10 -5.79
N LYS A 297 -14.20 -18.61 -5.80
CA LYS A 297 -15.26 -19.25 -6.58
C LYS A 297 -14.91 -19.21 -8.07
N ASN A 298 -15.14 -20.33 -8.76
CA ASN A 298 -14.81 -20.53 -10.18
C ASN A 298 -13.30 -20.54 -10.51
N LYS A 299 -12.42 -20.89 -9.56
CA LYS A 299 -10.96 -21.01 -9.73
C LYS A 299 -10.23 -19.72 -10.14
N ALA A 300 -10.93 -18.59 -10.24
CA ALA A 300 -10.34 -17.28 -10.43
C ALA A 300 -9.97 -16.66 -9.07
N SER A 301 -8.78 -16.09 -8.97
CA SER A 301 -8.37 -15.32 -7.79
C SER A 301 -8.89 -13.89 -7.95
N ILE A 302 -9.90 -13.54 -7.16
CA ILE A 302 -10.57 -12.23 -7.26
C ILE A 302 -10.29 -11.43 -5.99
N SER A 303 -9.71 -10.25 -6.14
CA SER A 303 -9.55 -9.32 -5.01
C SER A 303 -10.92 -8.87 -4.52
N MET A 304 -11.27 -9.19 -3.27
CA MET A 304 -12.53 -8.71 -2.71
C MET A 304 -12.40 -7.23 -2.33
N PRO A 305 -13.49 -6.45 -2.48
CA PRO A 305 -13.54 -5.06 -2.04
C PRO A 305 -13.36 -4.97 -0.52
N GLU A 306 -12.66 -3.92 -0.08
CA GLU A 306 -12.68 -3.52 1.32
C GLU A 306 -13.99 -2.76 1.62
N PHE A 307 -14.30 -2.52 2.90
CA PHE A 307 -15.52 -1.81 3.31
C PHE A 307 -15.74 -0.50 2.53
N GLU A 308 -14.70 0.32 2.37
CA GLU A 308 -14.83 1.59 1.64
C GLU A 308 -15.29 1.37 0.19
N THR A 309 -14.71 0.41 -0.50
CA THR A 309 -15.12 0.05 -1.87
C THR A 309 -16.53 -0.54 -1.88
N MET A 310 -16.88 -1.36 -0.88
CA MET A 310 -18.24 -1.90 -0.76
C MET A 310 -19.26 -0.77 -0.63
N SER A 311 -19.09 0.13 0.35
CA SER A 311 -20.05 1.20 0.63
C SER A 311 -20.10 2.26 -0.47
N HIS A 312 -18.96 2.62 -1.05
CA HIS A 312 -18.89 3.71 -2.04
C HIS A 312 -19.37 3.28 -3.44
N PHE A 313 -19.27 2.00 -3.79
CA PHE A 313 -19.86 1.48 -5.03
C PHE A 313 -21.26 0.87 -4.82
N THR A 314 -21.81 0.91 -3.60
CA THR A 314 -23.22 0.58 -3.32
C THR A 314 -23.98 1.81 -2.84
N ALA A 315 -24.06 2.00 -1.53
CA ALA A 315 -24.89 2.98 -0.83
C ALA A 315 -24.64 4.40 -1.32
N LEU A 316 -23.37 4.77 -1.54
CA LEU A 316 -23.03 6.13 -1.93
C LEU A 316 -23.65 6.52 -3.28
N ILE A 317 -23.83 5.55 -4.18
CA ILE A 317 -24.31 5.77 -5.56
C ILE A 317 -25.62 5.02 -5.87
N GLY A 318 -26.28 4.45 -4.87
CA GLY A 318 -27.54 3.70 -5.04
C GLY A 318 -27.43 2.37 -5.79
N CYS A 319 -26.24 1.77 -5.89
CA CYS A 319 -26.05 0.50 -6.60
C CYS A 319 -26.30 -0.71 -5.67
N MET A 320 -27.08 -1.68 -6.15
CA MET A 320 -27.43 -2.90 -5.40
C MET A 320 -26.79 -4.17 -5.99
N ASP A 321 -25.96 -4.06 -7.02
CA ASP A 321 -25.33 -5.21 -7.66
C ASP A 321 -23.91 -5.44 -7.14
N THR A 322 -23.77 -6.44 -6.26
CA THR A 322 -22.47 -6.86 -5.73
C THR A 322 -21.47 -7.29 -6.80
N THR A 323 -21.93 -7.79 -7.95
CA THR A 323 -21.08 -8.17 -9.09
C THR A 323 -20.44 -6.95 -9.72
N LEU A 324 -21.22 -5.87 -9.93
CA LEU A 324 -20.69 -4.60 -10.41
C LEU A 324 -19.68 -4.00 -9.44
N VAL A 325 -19.92 -4.11 -8.13
CA VAL A 325 -18.97 -3.63 -7.11
C VAL A 325 -17.65 -4.40 -7.17
N VAL A 326 -17.69 -5.73 -7.27
CA VAL A 326 -16.47 -6.54 -7.43
C VAL A 326 -15.76 -6.18 -8.72
N LYS A 327 -16.49 -5.95 -9.82
CA LYS A 327 -15.89 -5.56 -11.09
C LYS A 327 -15.26 -4.17 -11.02
N ALA A 328 -15.92 -3.21 -10.39
CA ALA A 328 -15.38 -1.87 -10.16
C ALA A 328 -14.10 -1.94 -9.31
N ASN A 329 -14.09 -2.72 -8.23
CA ASN A 329 -12.89 -2.96 -7.42
C ASN A 329 -11.73 -3.54 -8.25
N GLU A 330 -12.00 -4.53 -9.10
CA GLU A 330 -11.00 -5.11 -10.00
C GLU A 330 -10.43 -4.04 -10.94
N LEU A 331 -11.29 -3.26 -11.62
CA LEU A 331 -10.88 -2.21 -12.53
C LEU A 331 -10.07 -1.11 -11.84
N CYS A 332 -10.47 -0.66 -10.65
CA CYS A 332 -9.70 0.30 -9.86
C CYS A 332 -8.30 -0.25 -9.52
N ASN A 333 -8.19 -1.52 -9.12
CA ASN A 333 -6.89 -2.13 -8.86
C ASN A 333 -6.06 -2.28 -10.14
N HIS A 334 -6.65 -2.66 -11.27
CA HIS A 334 -5.93 -2.81 -12.54
C HIS A 334 -5.45 -1.45 -13.08
N PHE A 335 -6.31 -0.43 -13.07
CA PHE A 335 -5.97 0.87 -13.61
C PHE A 335 -5.07 1.71 -12.70
N GLY A 336 -5.06 1.44 -11.39
CA GLY A 336 -4.19 2.10 -10.42
C GLY A 336 -4.48 3.58 -10.29
#